data_AF-A0AA88YBQ0-F1
#
_entry.id   AF-A0AA88YBQ0-F1
#
_cell.length_a   1.000
_cell.length_b   1.000
_cell.length_c   1.000
_cell.angle_alpha   90.00
_cell.angle_beta   90.00
_cell.angle_gamma   90.00
#
_symmetry.space_group_name_H-M   'P 1'
#
loop_
_entity.id
_entity.type
_entity.pdbx_description
1 polymer ?
#
loop_
_entity_poly.entity_id
_entity_poly.type
_entity_poly.pdbx_seq_one_letter_code
_entity_poly.pdbx_strand_id
1 'polypeptide(L)'
;VRRLSLRAFQGAMFITVYQDEERNHLPYQVLNYIKDIDALVTRWRTIHVLMVHRMIGNKQGTGGSTGVDYLTETTKSPSYRIFQDLYNTSTYLLPKKYLPKFLYMR
;
A
#
# COMPACT_ATOMS: atom_id res chain seq x y z
N VAL A 1 -12.28 -2.29 -0.58
CA VAL A 1 -12.57 -1.74 -1.92
C VAL A 1 -11.31 -1.89 -2.77
N ARG A 2 -11.39 -2.49 -3.96
CA ARG A 2 -10.29 -2.49 -4.93
C ARG A 2 -10.31 -1.16 -5.67
N ARG A 3 -9.15 -0.51 -5.81
CA ARG A 3 -8.97 0.81 -6.44
C ARG A 3 -8.35 0.72 -7.84
N LEU A 4 -7.49 -0.28 -8.08
CA LEU A 4 -6.92 -0.54 -9.40
C LEU A 4 -7.96 -1.20 -10.33
N SER A 5 -7.96 -0.79 -11.59
CA SER A 5 -8.68 -1.52 -12.63
C SER A 5 -8.10 -2.93 -12.79
N LEU A 6 -8.88 -3.87 -13.32
CA LEU A 6 -8.41 -5.25 -13.52
C LEU A 6 -7.13 -5.31 -14.36
N ARG A 7 -7.05 -4.51 -15.43
CA ARG A 7 -5.87 -4.43 -16.30
C ARG A 7 -4.64 -3.88 -15.57
N ALA A 8 -4.83 -2.86 -14.73
CA ALA A 8 -3.75 -2.32 -13.91
C ALA A 8 -3.25 -3.35 -12.87
N PHE A 9 -4.18 -4.08 -12.24
CA PHE A 9 -3.83 -5.14 -11.29
C PHE A 9 -3.09 -6.30 -11.97
N GLN A 10 -3.53 -6.74 -13.15
CA GLN A 10 -2.83 -7.74 -13.96
C GLN A 10 -1.41 -7.28 -14.34
N GLY A 11 -1.24 -6.01 -14.73
CA GLY A 11 0.07 -5.42 -15.00
C GLY A 11 0.98 -5.41 -13.77
N ALA A 12 0.46 -4.99 -12.61
CA ALA A 12 1.20 -5.00 -11.35
C ALA A 12 1.61 -6.43 -10.95
N MET A 13 0.71 -7.40 -11.10
CA MET A 13 1.01 -8.83 -10.88
C MET A 13 2.10 -9.31 -11.83
N PHE A 14 2.00 -9.00 -13.13
CA PHE A 14 3.00 -9.35 -14.12
C PHE A 14 4.39 -8.81 -13.75
N ILE A 15 4.49 -7.52 -13.43
CA ILE A 15 5.76 -6.89 -13.02
C ILE A 15 6.32 -7.57 -11.76
N THR A 16 5.45 -7.89 -10.78
CA THR A 16 5.86 -8.52 -9.51
C THR A 16 6.35 -9.96 -9.71
N VAL A 17 5.66 -10.72 -10.56
CA VAL A 17 5.96 -12.14 -10.83
C VAL A 17 7.23 -12.29 -11.65
N TYR A 18 7.42 -11.43 -12.67
CA TYR A 18 8.58 -11.43 -13.55
C TYR A 18 9.60 -10.34 -13.15
N GLN A 19 9.74 -10.08 -11.85
CA GLN A 19 10.65 -9.05 -11.33
C GLN A 19 12.12 -9.28 -11.66
N ASP A 20 12.52 -10.52 -11.97
CA ASP A 20 13.91 -10.86 -12.31
C ASP A 20 14.28 -10.45 -13.74
N GLU A 21 13.30 -10.22 -14.61
CA GLU A 21 13.52 -9.77 -15.99
C GLU A 21 14.06 -8.34 -16.01
N GLU A 22 15.15 -8.08 -16.76
CA GLU A 22 15.82 -6.77 -16.78
C GLU A 22 14.87 -5.60 -17.05
N ARG A 23 13.92 -5.79 -17.97
CA ARG A 23 12.92 -4.76 -18.31
C ARG A 23 11.95 -4.45 -17.18
N ASN A 24 11.78 -5.36 -16.22
CA ASN A 24 10.89 -5.21 -15.08
C ASN A 24 11.60 -4.70 -13.82
N HIS A 25 12.93 -4.62 -13.79
CA HIS A 25 13.68 -4.14 -12.61
C HIS A 25 13.21 -2.75 -12.17
N LEU A 26 13.19 -1.78 -13.09
CA LEU A 26 12.77 -0.41 -12.79
C LEU A 26 11.27 -0.31 -12.46
N PRO A 27 10.34 -0.88 -13.27
CA PRO A 27 8.92 -0.93 -12.92
C PRO A 27 8.65 -1.55 -11.54
N TYR A 28 9.35 -2.64 -11.21
CA TYR A 28 9.21 -3.30 -9.91
C TYR A 28 9.67 -2.39 -8.75
N GLN A 29 10.78 -1.69 -8.91
CA GLN A 29 11.23 -0.69 -7.93
C GLN A 29 10.21 0.42 -7.74
N VAL A 30 9.62 0.94 -8.82
CA VAL A 30 8.56 1.97 -8.73
C VAL A 30 7.36 1.45 -7.93
N LEU A 31 6.90 0.22 -8.17
CA LEU A 31 5.81 -0.37 -7.39
C LEU A 31 6.16 -0.49 -5.90
N ASN A 32 7.42 -0.78 -5.56
CA ASN A 32 7.87 -0.83 -4.17
C ASN A 32 7.93 0.56 -3.54
N TYR A 33 8.47 1.58 -4.22
CA TYR A 33 8.45 2.95 -3.70
C TYR A 33 7.03 3.47 -3.46
N ILE A 34 6.07 3.11 -4.30
CA ILE A 34 4.66 3.47 -4.09
C ILE A 34 4.10 2.82 -2.81
N LYS A 35 4.42 1.53 -2.54
CA LYS A 35 4.06 0.87 -1.28
C LYS A 35 4.76 1.54 -0.10
N ASP A 36 6.03 1.92 -0.24
CA ASP A 36 6.77 2.57 0.83
C ASP A 36 6.17 3.93 1.20
N ILE A 37 5.72 4.71 0.21
CA ILE A 37 5.01 5.97 0.44
C ILE A 37 3.72 5.74 1.24
N ASP A 38 2.90 4.75 0.88
CA ASP A 38 1.67 4.42 1.60
C ASP A 38 1.98 4.04 3.06
N ALA A 39 3.01 3.21 3.27
CA ALA A 39 3.48 2.83 4.60
C ALA A 39 4.01 4.02 5.42
N LEU A 40 4.77 4.93 4.81
CA LEU A 40 5.29 6.14 5.46
C LEU A 40 4.17 7.09 5.86
N VAL A 41 3.14 7.25 5.02
CA VAL A 41 1.95 8.05 5.36
C VAL A 41 1.19 7.42 6.53
N THR A 42 0.97 6.11 6.53
CA THR A 42 0.35 5.42 7.66
C THR A 42 1.17 5.59 8.93
N ARG A 43 2.51 5.45 8.85
CA ARG A 43 3.40 5.67 9.99
C ARG A 43 3.28 7.09 10.54
N TRP A 44 3.28 8.10 9.66
CA TRP A 44 3.08 9.50 10.05
C TRP A 44 1.76 9.70 10.79
N ARG A 45 0.64 9.14 10.29
CA ARG A 45 -0.66 9.21 10.97
C ARG A 45 -0.61 8.58 12.36
N THR A 46 0.04 7.42 12.49
CA THR A 46 0.15 6.73 13.77
C THR A 46 0.95 7.53 14.80
N ILE A 47 2.13 8.05 14.44
CA ILE A 47 2.92 8.87 15.37
C ILE A 47 2.22 10.19 15.70
N HIS A 48 1.45 10.74 14.75
CA HIS A 48 0.64 11.93 14.98
C HIS A 48 -0.47 11.68 16.01
N VAL A 49 -1.18 10.54 15.93
CA VAL A 49 -2.17 10.11 16.94
C VAL A 49 -1.53 10.04 18.33
N LEU A 50 -0.35 9.43 18.44
CA LEU A 50 0.37 9.31 19.73
C LEU A 50 0.74 10.68 20.29
N MET A 51 1.23 11.58 19.44
CA MET A 51 1.55 12.95 19.84
C MET A 51 0.31 13.70 20.33
N VAL A 52 -0.81 13.63 19.59
CA VAL A 52 -2.06 14.29 19.99
C VAL A 52 -2.60 13.73 21.30
N HIS A 53 -2.60 12.41 21.47
CA HIS A 53 -3.04 11.78 22.72
C HIS A 53 -2.20 12.23 23.92
N ARG A 54 -0.88 12.38 23.75
CA ARG A 54 0.00 12.96 24.78
C ARG A 54 -0.35 14.41 25.11
N MET A 55 -0.71 15.22 24.12
CA MET A 55 -0.96 16.66 24.32
C MET A 55 -2.33 16.95 24.93
N ILE A 56 -3.38 16.27 24.48
CA ILE A 56 -4.77 16.62 24.84
C ILE A 56 -5.56 15.47 25.46
N GLY A 57 -4.97 14.28 25.61
CA GLY A 57 -5.68 13.09 26.09
C GLY A 57 -6.86 12.75 25.18
N ASN A 58 -8.05 12.57 25.77
CA ASN A 58 -9.29 12.27 25.06
C ASN A 58 -10.18 13.51 24.84
N LYS A 59 -9.61 14.72 24.97
CA LYS A 59 -10.37 15.96 24.72
C LYS A 59 -10.74 16.08 23.25
N GLN A 60 -11.88 16.72 22.99
CA GLN A 60 -12.29 17.10 21.65
C GLN A 60 -11.23 18.02 21.01
N GLY A 61 -10.94 17.79 19.74
CA GLY A 61 -10.02 18.65 18.99
C GLY A 61 -10.64 20.02 18.72
N THR A 62 -9.80 21.06 18.65
CA THR A 62 -10.26 22.43 18.34
C THR A 62 -10.93 22.55 16.97
N GLY A 63 -10.65 21.63 16.04
CA GLY A 63 -11.34 21.49 14.76
C GLY A 63 -12.72 20.80 14.83
N GLY A 64 -13.27 20.56 16.01
CA GLY A 64 -14.60 19.96 16.21
C GLY A 64 -14.66 18.43 16.14
N SER A 65 -13.60 17.75 15.70
CA SER A 65 -13.51 16.28 15.73
C SER A 65 -13.38 15.72 17.15
N THR A 66 -13.66 14.43 17.34
CA THR A 66 -13.43 13.70 18.60
C THR A 66 -11.95 13.58 19.00
N GLY A 67 -11.02 14.19 18.25
CA GLY A 67 -9.61 14.21 18.58
C GLY A 67 -8.94 12.87 18.27
N VAL A 68 -8.46 12.19 19.31
CA VAL A 68 -7.69 10.94 19.19
C VAL A 68 -8.49 9.84 18.50
N ASP A 69 -9.78 9.72 18.78
CA ASP A 69 -10.63 8.66 18.18
C ASP A 69 -10.75 8.85 16.67
N TYR A 70 -11.07 10.08 16.23
CA TYR A 70 -11.12 10.41 14.80
C TYR A 70 -9.77 10.14 14.11
N LEU A 71 -8.66 10.57 14.71
CA LEU A 71 -7.34 10.37 14.11
C LEU A 71 -6.98 8.88 14.05
N THR A 72 -7.35 8.10 15.07
CA THR A 72 -7.13 6.65 15.12
C THR A 72 -7.88 5.94 14.01
N GLU A 73 -9.12 6.32 13.73
CA GLU A 73 -9.89 5.82 12.58
C GLU A 73 -9.14 6.03 11.25
N THR A 74 -8.43 7.16 11.09
CA THR A 74 -7.65 7.41 9.86
C THR A 74 -6.43 6.51 9.68
N THR A 75 -5.96 5.86 10.76
CA THR A 75 -4.84 4.89 10.69
C THR A 75 -5.31 3.48 10.33
N LYS A 76 -6.54 3.12 10.71
CA LYS A 76 -7.07 1.76 10.58
C LYS A 76 -7.90 1.58 9.32
N SER A 77 -8.66 2.61 8.94
CA SER A 77 -9.64 2.49 7.88
C SER A 77 -8.98 2.18 6.53
N PRO A 78 -9.40 1.10 5.84
CA PRO A 78 -8.90 0.73 4.52
C PRO A 78 -9.09 1.84 3.48
N SER A 79 -10.02 2.78 3.71
CA SER A 79 -10.26 3.92 2.83
C SER A 79 -9.03 4.83 2.71
N TYR A 80 -8.15 4.89 3.72
CA TYR A 80 -6.93 5.71 3.70
C TYR A 80 -5.70 5.00 3.13
N ARG A 81 -5.78 3.69 2.86
CA ARG A 81 -4.73 2.96 2.13
C ARG A 81 -5.02 3.00 0.64
N ILE A 82 -4.25 3.81 -0.08
CA ILE A 82 -4.52 4.10 -1.50
C ILE A 82 -4.06 2.95 -2.37
N PHE A 83 -2.95 2.31 -2.00
CA PHE A 83 -2.30 1.27 -2.81
C PHE A 83 -2.47 -0.14 -2.23
N GLN A 84 -3.55 -0.38 -1.48
CA GLN A 84 -3.87 -1.68 -0.87
C GLN A 84 -3.84 -2.84 -1.88
N ASP A 85 -4.24 -2.59 -3.13
CA ASP A 85 -4.19 -3.62 -4.18
C ASP A 85 -2.76 -4.06 -4.52
N LEU A 86 -1.77 -3.17 -4.43
CA LEU A 86 -0.37 -3.55 -4.63
C LEU A 86 0.15 -4.46 -3.52
N TYR A 87 -0.31 -4.28 -2.28
CA TYR A 87 0.00 -5.21 -1.18
C TYR A 87 -0.66 -6.57 -1.41
N ASN A 88 -1.90 -6.58 -1.91
CA ASN A 88 -2.66 -7.80 -2.16
C ASN A 88 -2.10 -8.66 -3.31
N THR A 89 -1.12 -8.16 -4.07
CA THR A 89 -0.42 -8.97 -5.08
C THR A 89 0.27 -10.18 -4.47
N SER A 90 0.79 -10.07 -3.23
CA SER A 90 1.46 -11.16 -2.52
C SER A 90 0.56 -12.37 -2.29
N THR A 91 -0.75 -12.14 -2.11
CA THR A 91 -1.78 -13.18 -1.95
C THR A 91 -1.87 -14.11 -3.16
N TYR A 92 -1.50 -13.65 -4.35
CA TYR A 92 -1.67 -14.37 -5.61
C TYR A 92 -0.34 -14.86 -6.21
N LEU A 93 0.75 -14.81 -5.45
CA LEU A 93 2.04 -15.32 -5.91
C LEU A 93 2.03 -16.85 -5.95
N LEU A 94 2.46 -17.40 -7.08
CA LEU A 94 2.63 -18.83 -7.28
C LEU A 94 4.12 -19.19 -7.31
N PRO A 95 4.49 -20.42 -6.92
CA PRO A 95 5.84 -20.93 -7.13
C PRO A 95 6.27 -20.79 -8.60
N LYS A 96 7.54 -20.45 -8.85
CA LYS A 96 8.08 -20.17 -10.20
C LYS A 96 7.80 -21.29 -11.21
N LYS A 97 7.73 -22.55 -10.76
CA LYS A 97 7.43 -23.71 -11.60
C LYS A 97 6.04 -23.68 -12.29
N TYR A 98 5.09 -22.95 -11.72
CA TYR A 98 3.73 -22.81 -12.27
C TYR A 98 3.57 -21.55 -13.13
N LEU A 99 4.60 -20.70 -13.19
CA LEU A 99 4.54 -19.49 -14.00
C LEU A 99 4.69 -19.84 -15.48
N PRO A 100 3.92 -19.20 -16.36
CA PRO A 100 4.16 -19.29 -17.80
C PRO A 100 5.62 -18.91 -18.10
N LYS A 101 6.27 -19.67 -18.98
CA LYS A 101 7.61 -19.29 -19.43
C LYS A 101 7.54 -17.96 -20.15
N PHE A 102 8.42 -17.04 -19.78
CA PHE A 102 8.56 -15.76 -20.45
C PHE A 102 9.24 -15.97 -21.82
N LEU A 103 8.45 -16.32 -22.83
CA LEU A 103 8.94 -16.80 -24.14
C LEU A 103 9.17 -15.66 -25.17
N TYR A 104 8.82 -14.41 -24.86
CA TYR A 104 8.65 -13.37 -25.87
C TYR A 104 9.76 -12.29 -25.95
N MET A 105 10.91 -12.48 -25.31
CA MET A 105 12.01 -11.51 -25.42
C MET A 105 13.36 -12.23 -25.53
N ARG A 106 13.69 -12.66 -26.75
CA ARG A 106 15.08 -12.63 -27.24
C ARG A 106 15.35 -11.27 -27.85
#